data_AF-A0A2I0T870-F1
#
_entry.id   AF-A0A2I0T870-F1
#
_cell.length_a   1.000
_cell.length_b   1.000
_cell.length_c   1.000
_cell.angle_alpha   90.00
_cell.angle_beta   90.00
_cell.angle_gamma   90.00
#
_symmetry.space_group_name_H-M   'P 1'
#
loop_
_entity.id
_entity.type
_entity.pdbx_description
1 polymer ?
#
loop_
_entity_poly.entity_id
_entity_poly.type
_entity_poly.pdbx_seq_one_letter_code
_entity_poly.pdbx_strand_id
1 'polypeptide(L)' 'MALDGIRMPDGCYADGTWELSVHVTDLGRDVTLRVTGEIHIGGVMLRLVEKLAHSTRDPVPVQCLRSQYSA' A
#
# COMPACT_ATOMS: atom_id res chain seq x y z
N MET A 1 4.34 -0.13 -25.54
CA MET A 1 5.43 -0.86 -24.86
C MET A 1 4.85 -2.21 -24.45
N ALA A 2 5.60 -3.29 -24.67
CA ALA A 2 5.10 -4.66 -24.68
C ALA A 2 4.44 -5.08 -23.36
N LEU A 3 3.36 -5.84 -23.50
CA LEU A 3 2.70 -6.57 -22.43
C LEU A 3 3.60 -7.77 -22.05
N ASP A 4 4.79 -7.51 -21.50
CA ASP A 4 5.69 -8.56 -20.98
C ASP A 4 5.20 -9.04 -19.60
N GLY A 5 3.90 -9.30 -19.49
CA GLY A 5 3.31 -9.84 -18.27
C GLY A 5 3.50 -11.35 -18.25
N ILE A 6 3.97 -11.91 -17.14
CA ILE A 6 3.94 -13.36 -16.93
C ILE A 6 2.47 -13.81 -17.03
N ARG A 7 2.17 -14.73 -17.94
CA ARG A 7 0.83 -15.32 -18.05
C ARG A 7 0.68 -16.39 -16.98
N MET A 8 -0.19 -16.14 -16.01
CA MET A 8 -0.50 -17.10 -14.95
C MET A 8 -1.35 -18.26 -15.52
N PRO A 9 -1.31 -19.46 -14.90
CA PRO A 9 -2.07 -20.63 -15.36
C PRO A 9 -3.59 -20.43 -15.37
N ASP A 10 -4.10 -19.52 -14.54
CA ASP A 10 -5.49 -19.04 -14.47
C ASP A 10 -5.90 -18.07 -15.60
N GLY A 11 -4.96 -17.70 -16.48
CA GLY A 11 -5.21 -16.82 -17.62
C GLY A 11 -5.14 -15.32 -17.30
N CYS A 12 -4.86 -14.94 -16.04
CA CYS A 12 -4.55 -13.56 -15.68
C CYS A 12 -3.09 -13.23 -16.04
N TYR A 13 -2.84 -11.98 -16.43
CA TYR A 13 -1.48 -11.47 -16.59
C TYR A 13 -1.01 -10.89 -15.27
N ALA A 14 0.24 -11.19 -14.88
CA ALA A 14 0.89 -10.43 -13.83
C ALA A 14 0.99 -8.96 -14.27
N ASP A 15 0.27 -8.11 -13.55
CA ASP A 15 0.23 -6.66 -13.75
C ASP A 15 1.41 -5.94 -13.06
N GLY A 16 2.40 -6.69 -12.57
CA GLY A 16 3.55 -6.16 -11.82
C GLY A 16 3.21 -5.75 -10.38
N THR A 17 1.99 -6.03 -9.90
CA THR A 17 1.62 -5.81 -8.50
C THR A 17 2.03 -6.99 -7.62
N TRP A 18 2.41 -6.70 -6.38
CA TRP A 18 2.73 -7.70 -5.37
C TRP A 18 2.10 -7.32 -4.03
N GLU A 19 1.98 -8.28 -3.13
CA GLU A 19 1.39 -8.07 -1.81
C GLU A 19 2.48 -7.88 -0.76
N LEU A 20 2.51 -6.68 -0.15
CA LEU A 20 3.40 -6.33 0.95
C LEU A 20 2.67 -6.55 2.27
N SER A 21 3.17 -7.48 3.07
CA SER A 21 2.71 -7.71 4.45
C SER A 21 3.52 -6.85 5.41
N VAL A 22 2.86 -5.99 6.18
CA VAL A 22 3.48 -5.07 7.13
C VAL A 22 2.99 -5.38 8.53
N HIS A 23 3.90 -5.81 9.40
CA HIS A 23 3.62 -5.98 10.82
C HIS A 23 3.80 -4.65 11.56
N VAL A 24 2.70 -4.08 12.05
CA VAL A 24 2.72 -2.85 12.85
C VAL A 24 2.92 -3.22 14.31
N THR A 25 4.16 -3.10 14.78
CA THR A 25 4.58 -3.52 16.14
C THR A 25 3.83 -2.79 17.25
N ASP A 26 3.54 -1.50 17.07
CA ASP A 26 2.78 -0.68 18.02
C ASP A 26 1.35 -1.21 18.26
N LEU A 27 0.73 -1.72 17.20
CA LEU A 27 -0.64 -2.25 17.23
C LEU A 27 -0.69 -3.78 17.35
N GLY A 28 0.44 -4.47 17.19
CA GLY A 28 0.53 -5.94 17.15
C GLY A 28 -0.29 -6.57 16.00
N ARG A 29 -0.50 -5.85 14.89
CA ARG A 29 -1.38 -6.27 13.79
C ARG A 29 -0.62 -6.32 12.47
N ASP A 30 -1.00 -7.28 11.62
CA ASP A 30 -0.49 -7.39 10.26
C ASP A 30 -1.44 -6.70 9.27
N VAL A 31 -0.87 -5.95 8.32
CA VAL A 31 -1.60 -5.25 7.27
C VAL A 31 -1.02 -5.62 5.91
N THR A 32 -1.88 -6.13 5.03
CA THR A 32 -1.50 -6.43 3.65
C THR A 32 -1.85 -5.28 2.70
N LEU A 33 -0.88 -4.89 1.88
CA LEU A 33 -0.97 -3.81 0.89
C LEU A 33 -0.57 -4.32 -0.50
N ARG A 34 -1.47 -4.22 -1.48
CA ARG A 34 -1.13 -4.48 -2.89
C ARG A 34 -0.36 -3.27 -3.45
N VAL A 35 0.91 -3.42 -3.79
CA VAL A 35 1.78 -2.34 -4.27
C VAL A 35 2.38 -2.69 -5.64
N THR A 36 2.79 -1.68 -6.40
CA THR A 36 3.69 -1.85 -7.56
C THR A 36 5.10 -1.41 -7.17
N GLY A 37 6.12 -1.86 -7.91
CA GLY A 37 7.52 -1.43 -7.71
C GLY A 37 7.77 0.07 -7.90
N GLU A 38 6.79 0.82 -8.40
CA GLU A 38 6.85 2.26 -8.63
C GLU A 38 6.46 3.09 -7.38
N ILE A 39 5.83 2.46 -6.38
CA ILE A 39 5.36 3.16 -5.18
C ILE A 39 6.53 3.39 -4.23
N HIS A 40 6.82 4.66 -3.97
CA HIS A 40 7.83 5.08 -2.99
C HIS A 40 7.40 4.77 -1.55
N ILE A 41 8.38 4.64 -0.65
CA ILE A 41 8.16 4.31 0.78
C ILE A 41 7.17 5.28 1.45
N GLY A 42 7.23 6.59 1.15
CA GLY A 42 6.26 7.56 1.66
C GLY A 42 4.82 7.27 1.21
N GLY A 43 4.62 6.81 -0.02
CA GLY A 43 3.33 6.37 -0.52
C GLY A 43 2.83 5.08 0.15
N VAL A 44 3.73 4.15 0.47
CA VAL A 44 3.39 2.94 1.24
C VAL A 44 2.93 3.30 2.65
N MET A 45 3.67 4.18 3.34
CA MET A 45 3.32 4.68 4.67
C MET A 45 1.91 5.29 4.69
N LEU A 46 1.51 5.88 3.58
CA LEU A 46 0.18 6.46 3.43
C LEU A 46 -0.96 5.50 3.39
N ARG A 47 -0.81 4.53 2.51
CA ARG A 47 -1.82 3.52 2.32
C ARG A 47 -1.96 2.69 3.60
N LEU A 48 -0.86 2.52 4.34
CA LEU A 48 -0.87 1.95 5.67
C LEU A 48 -1.68 2.79 6.66
N VAL A 49 -1.35 4.08 6.81
CA VAL A 49 -2.06 4.99 7.73
C VAL A 49 -3.53 5.12 7.37
N GLU A 50 -3.87 5.27 6.09
CA GLU A 50 -5.25 5.29 5.63
C GLU A 50 -5.99 4.01 6.03
N LYS A 51 -5.42 2.81 5.79
CA LYS A 51 -6.05 1.55 6.22
C LYS A 51 -6.26 1.45 7.73
N LEU A 52 -5.31 1.92 8.53
CA LEU A 52 -5.38 1.88 9.99
C LEU A 52 -6.38 2.92 10.54
N ALA A 53 -6.39 4.13 9.98
CA ALA A 53 -7.25 5.23 10.40
C ALA A 53 -8.75 4.98 10.14
N HIS A 54 -9.12 4.13 9.16
CA HIS A 54 -10.52 3.69 9.02
C HIS A 54 -10.92 2.66 10.09
N SER A 55 -9.96 1.97 10.73
CA SER A 55 -10.23 1.01 11.80
C SER A 55 -10.36 1.67 13.18
N THR A 56 -9.72 2.82 13.40
CA THR A 56 -9.74 3.58 14.65
C THR A 56 -10.53 4.86 14.41
N ARG A 57 -11.69 5.03 15.07
CA ARG A 57 -12.60 6.17 14.94
C ARG A 57 -12.04 7.51 15.47
N ASP A 58 -10.74 7.75 15.32
CA ASP A 58 -10.05 8.94 15.79
C ASP A 58 -9.61 9.77 14.58
N PRO A 59 -10.22 10.94 14.35
CA PRO A 59 -9.91 11.78 13.19
C PRO A 59 -8.57 12.52 13.44
N VAL A 60 -7.45 11.85 13.21
CA VAL A 60 -6.21 12.57 12.90
C VAL A 60 -6.34 13.13 11.48
N PRO A 61 -6.07 14.43 11.25
CA PRO A 61 -6.20 15.04 9.94
C PRO A 61 -5.11 14.48 9.02
N VAL A 62 -5.43 13.41 8.29
CA VAL A 62 -4.63 12.79 7.21
C VAL A 62 -4.14 13.81 6.17
N GLN A 63 -4.75 15.00 6.11
CA GLN A 63 -4.34 16.13 5.29
C GLN A 63 -2.96 16.69 5.66
N CYS A 64 -2.60 16.71 6.95
CA CYS A 64 -1.29 17.22 7.40
C CYS A 64 -0.17 16.29 6.94
N LEU A 65 -0.39 14.98 7.06
CA LEU A 65 0.52 14.01 6.52
C LEU A 65 0.57 14.24 4.98
N ARG A 66 -0.56 14.43 4.26
CA ARG A 66 -0.61 14.67 2.78
C ARG A 66 0.33 15.74 2.28
N SER A 67 0.50 16.78 3.08
CA SER A 67 1.42 17.85 2.75
C SER A 67 2.91 17.48 2.94
N GLN A 68 3.23 16.50 3.79
CA GLN A 68 4.59 16.20 4.23
C GLN A 68 5.32 15.13 3.39
N TYR A 69 4.59 14.34 2.60
CA TYR A 69 5.14 13.31 1.70
C TYR A 69 4.78 13.48 0.23
N SER A 70 4.17 14.62 -0.14
CA SER A 70 4.01 15.03 -1.54
C SER A 70 5.36 15.55 -2.05
N ALA A 71 6.25 14.64 -2.43
CA ALA A 71 7.45 14.96 -3.21
C ALA A 71 7.17 14.71 -4.70
#